data_AF-A0A161LUC1-F1
#
_entry.id   AF-A0A161LUC1-F1
#
_cell.length_a   1.000
_cell.length_b   1.000
_cell.length_c   1.000
_cell.angle_alpha   90.00
_cell.angle_beta   90.00
_cell.angle_gamma   90.00
#
_symmetry.space_group_name_H-M   'P 1'
#
loop_
_entity.id
_entity.type
_entity.pdbx_description
1 polymer ?
#
loop_
_entity_poly.entity_id
_entity_poly.type
_entity_poly.pdbx_seq_one_letter_code
_entity_poly.pdbx_strand_id
1 'polypeptide(L)'
;MKTKIILLFFWVLLSNSCNIQTKKNFENLQQDIFDKFLSAQNNLESLQTNDIQRKEFNEKFETQLAHLIDSIGIFVNWKGEIKDIKTNEVGDFTQITFSINYKPEQYREVSFFCTYNIKTEKKDSDSLYNKLKGISDYSTVYFDGFIKRKNDDKISYDYGEMHTTYPNYQFNILDIGLTSRKDNLSTPLKNAITIDFKIINLMKQNYLKKISDREYKENTKMLNFDQAQAKLTAAEKVYSQRIRQYLVDDFMNE
;
A
#
# COMPACT_ATOMS: atom_id res chain seq x y z
N MET A 1 23.33 -60.23 -36.71
CA MET A 1 24.10 -59.05 -37.15
C MET A 1 23.11 -57.91 -37.37
N LYS A 2 23.26 -56.79 -36.64
CA LYS A 2 22.55 -55.49 -36.73
C LYS A 2 21.10 -55.44 -36.19
N THR A 3 20.81 -54.96 -34.96
CA THR A 3 20.49 -53.55 -34.53
C THR A 3 19.39 -52.88 -35.39
N LYS A 4 18.29 -52.23 -34.96
CA LYS A 4 17.75 -51.53 -33.76
C LYS A 4 16.19 -51.57 -33.87
N ILE A 5 15.36 -51.73 -32.84
CA ILE A 5 14.98 -50.79 -31.75
C ILE A 5 14.38 -49.45 -32.27
N ILE A 6 13.09 -49.27 -31.94
CA ILE A 6 12.29 -48.02 -31.79
C ILE A 6 11.84 -47.30 -33.06
N LEU A 7 10.53 -47.37 -33.32
CA LEU A 7 9.78 -46.34 -34.05
C LEU A 7 8.38 -46.22 -33.41
N LEU A 8 8.38 -45.65 -32.21
CA LEU A 8 7.17 -45.31 -31.46
C LEU A 8 7.40 -43.94 -30.83
N PHE A 9 7.63 -42.91 -31.65
CA PHE A 9 7.71 -41.52 -31.21
C PHE A 9 7.61 -40.61 -32.44
N PHE A 10 6.40 -40.33 -32.91
CA PHE A 10 6.15 -39.15 -33.76
C PHE A 10 4.68 -38.71 -33.72
N TRP A 11 4.10 -38.67 -32.51
CA TRP A 11 2.77 -38.09 -32.27
C TRP A 11 2.72 -37.23 -31.00
N VAL A 12 3.80 -36.50 -30.73
CA VAL A 12 3.86 -35.47 -29.68
C VAL A 12 4.61 -34.24 -30.21
N LEU A 13 4.06 -33.60 -31.24
CA LEU A 13 4.50 -32.27 -31.70
C LEU A 13 3.29 -31.38 -32.05
N LEU A 14 2.26 -31.43 -31.21
CA LEU A 14 1.15 -30.46 -31.21
C LEU A 14 0.78 -30.07 -29.78
N SER A 15 1.79 -29.80 -28.93
CA SER A 15 1.58 -28.92 -27.79
C SER A 15 1.98 -27.52 -28.25
N ASN A 16 1.04 -26.85 -28.92
CA ASN A 16 0.99 -25.41 -28.91
C ASN A 16 1.08 -24.99 -27.44
N SER A 17 2.22 -24.46 -27.01
CA SER A 17 2.29 -23.65 -25.79
C SER A 17 1.54 -22.37 -26.09
N CYS A 18 0.21 -22.48 -26.16
CA CYS A 18 -0.64 -21.37 -25.83
C CYS A 18 -0.25 -21.08 -24.38
N ASN A 19 0.51 -20.01 -24.17
CA ASN A 19 0.61 -19.39 -22.87
C ASN A 19 -0.83 -19.06 -22.51
N ILE A 20 -1.47 -19.96 -21.75
CA ILE A 20 -2.64 -19.64 -20.99
C ILE A 20 -2.10 -18.65 -19.96
N GLN A 21 -2.02 -17.38 -20.36
CA GLN A 21 -2.19 -16.30 -19.41
C GLN A 21 -3.57 -16.57 -18.83
N THR A 22 -3.59 -17.31 -17.72
CA THR A 22 -4.74 -17.34 -16.83
C THR A 22 -5.02 -15.88 -16.56
N LYS A 23 -6.05 -15.35 -17.23
CA LYS A 23 -6.62 -14.04 -16.96
C LYS A 23 -7.03 -14.12 -15.50
N LYS A 24 -6.16 -13.66 -14.58
CA LYS A 24 -6.56 -13.42 -13.20
C LYS A 24 -7.75 -12.47 -13.33
N ASN A 25 -8.96 -12.95 -13.04
CA ASN A 25 -10.09 -12.06 -12.86
C ASN A 25 -9.80 -11.33 -11.56
N PHE A 26 -9.30 -10.11 -11.67
CA PHE A 26 -8.93 -9.35 -10.50
C PHE A 26 -10.20 -8.88 -9.79
N GLU A 27 -10.36 -9.29 -8.54
CA GLU A 27 -11.47 -8.88 -7.67
C GLU A 27 -11.36 -7.38 -7.31
N ASN A 28 -10.16 -6.79 -7.40
CA ASN A 28 -9.86 -5.39 -7.10
C ASN A 28 -9.03 -4.75 -8.23
N LEU A 29 -9.58 -3.72 -8.87
CA LEU A 29 -8.93 -3.06 -10.02
C LEU A 29 -7.69 -2.25 -9.62
N GLN A 30 -7.68 -1.63 -8.43
CA GLN A 30 -6.51 -0.87 -7.97
C GLN A 30 -5.31 -1.79 -7.76
N GLN A 31 -5.56 -2.96 -7.15
CA GLN A 31 -4.52 -3.96 -6.91
C GLN A 31 -3.96 -4.52 -8.23
N ASP A 32 -4.82 -4.77 -9.24
CA ASP A 32 -4.39 -5.18 -10.58
C ASP A 32 -3.51 -4.14 -11.28
N ILE A 33 -3.89 -2.86 -11.22
CA ILE A 33 -3.09 -1.78 -11.82
C ILE A 33 -1.70 -1.72 -11.17
N PHE A 34 -1.64 -1.89 -9.85
CA PHE A 34 -0.38 -1.91 -9.12
C PHE A 34 0.48 -3.13 -9.48
N ASP A 35 -0.12 -4.32 -9.56
CA ASP A 35 0.58 -5.55 -9.95
C ASP A 35 1.15 -5.44 -11.37
N LYS A 36 0.37 -4.90 -12.32
CA LYS A 36 0.81 -4.66 -13.69
C LYS A 36 1.95 -3.66 -13.77
N PHE A 37 1.90 -2.60 -12.96
CA PHE A 37 2.98 -1.63 -12.86
C PHE A 37 4.27 -2.33 -12.41
N LEU A 38 4.23 -3.06 -11.29
CA LEU A 38 5.40 -3.75 -10.75
C LEU A 38 5.99 -4.78 -11.71
N SER A 39 5.14 -5.55 -12.40
CA SER A 39 5.59 -6.52 -13.41
C SER A 39 6.27 -5.83 -14.60
N ALA A 40 5.71 -4.72 -15.08
CA ALA A 40 6.30 -3.95 -16.18
C ALA A 40 7.67 -3.35 -15.81
N GLN A 41 7.80 -2.79 -14.60
CA GLN A 41 9.07 -2.21 -14.14
C GLN A 41 10.16 -3.26 -14.00
N ASN A 42 9.84 -4.42 -13.44
CA ASN A 42 10.81 -5.51 -13.32
C ASN A 42 11.35 -5.97 -14.69
N ASN A 43 10.47 -6.09 -15.70
CA ASN A 43 10.93 -6.46 -17.04
C ASN A 43 11.93 -5.44 -17.59
N LEU A 44 11.72 -4.15 -17.32
CA LEU A 44 12.65 -3.09 -17.71
C LEU A 44 13.95 -3.12 -16.90
N GLU A 45 13.89 -3.37 -15.59
CA GLU A 45 15.07 -3.48 -14.72
C GLU A 45 16.05 -4.54 -15.23
N SER A 46 15.54 -5.69 -15.69
CA SER A 46 16.35 -6.80 -16.21
C SER A 46 17.15 -6.46 -17.47
N LEU A 47 16.80 -5.37 -18.16
CA LEU A 47 17.47 -4.90 -19.37
C LEU A 47 18.62 -3.92 -19.09
N GLN A 48 18.80 -3.48 -17.85
CA GLN A 48 19.82 -2.49 -17.51
C GLN A 48 21.20 -3.16 -17.40
N THR A 49 22.12 -2.79 -18.29
CA THR A 49 23.41 -3.47 -18.47
C THR A 49 24.58 -2.86 -17.71
N ASN A 50 24.43 -1.62 -17.25
CA ASN A 50 25.48 -0.87 -16.57
C ASN A 50 24.91 0.06 -15.48
N ASP A 51 25.79 0.62 -14.67
CA ASP A 51 25.41 1.44 -13.50
C ASP A 51 24.71 2.74 -13.86
N ILE A 52 25.06 3.37 -14.99
CA ILE A 52 24.41 4.61 -15.45
C ILE A 52 22.95 4.31 -15.79
N GLN A 53 22.72 3.26 -16.59
CA GLN A 53 21.38 2.77 -16.94
C GLN A 53 20.55 2.40 -15.72
N ARG A 54 21.15 1.68 -14.76
CA ARG A 54 20.48 1.32 -13.50
C ARG A 54 20.07 2.55 -12.69
N LYS A 55 20.94 3.56 -12.60
CA LYS A 55 20.63 4.80 -11.88
C LYS A 55 19.47 5.56 -12.53
N GLU A 56 19.51 5.77 -13.84
CA GLU A 56 18.45 6.45 -14.59
C GLU A 56 17.12 5.69 -14.51
N PHE A 57 17.17 4.35 -14.57
CA PHE A 57 16.01 3.49 -14.37
C PHE A 57 15.40 3.69 -12.98
N ASN A 58 16.20 3.67 -11.92
CA ASN A 58 15.73 3.82 -10.54
C ASN A 58 15.08 5.20 -10.31
N GLU A 59 15.65 6.29 -10.82
CA GLU A 59 15.05 7.62 -10.72
C GLU A 59 13.68 7.70 -11.42
N LYS A 60 13.56 7.04 -12.58
CA LYS A 60 12.30 6.95 -13.31
C LYS A 60 11.29 6.07 -12.58
N PHE A 61 11.71 4.92 -12.06
CA PHE A 61 10.88 4.02 -11.27
C PHE A 61 10.27 4.75 -10.08
N GLU A 62 11.09 5.46 -9.30
CA GLU A 62 10.65 6.23 -8.13
C GLU A 62 9.58 7.27 -8.49
N THR A 63 9.81 8.01 -9.58
CA THR A 63 8.86 9.03 -10.06
C THR A 63 7.54 8.39 -10.48
N GLN A 64 7.59 7.28 -11.23
CA GLN A 64 6.38 6.61 -11.71
C GLN A 64 5.61 5.92 -10.59
N LEU A 65 6.30 5.30 -9.64
CA LEU A 65 5.71 4.72 -8.45
C LEU A 65 5.01 5.82 -7.63
N ALA A 66 5.67 6.95 -7.39
CA ALA A 66 5.07 8.10 -6.71
C ALA A 66 3.77 8.56 -7.37
N HIS A 67 3.75 8.72 -8.70
CA HIS A 67 2.52 9.09 -9.42
C HIS A 67 1.41 8.04 -9.31
N LEU A 68 1.75 6.75 -9.36
CA LEU A 68 0.78 5.68 -9.20
C LEU A 68 0.17 5.69 -7.80
N ILE A 69 1.00 5.84 -6.75
CA ILE A 69 0.52 5.93 -5.37
C ILE A 69 -0.40 7.13 -5.18
N ASP A 70 -0.08 8.30 -5.76
CA ASP A 70 -0.97 9.47 -5.71
C ASP A 70 -2.30 9.24 -6.43
N SER A 71 -2.28 8.50 -7.54
CA SER A 71 -3.49 8.15 -8.27
C SER A 71 -4.38 7.15 -7.51
N ILE A 72 -3.79 6.24 -6.73
CA ILE A 72 -4.53 5.29 -5.90
C ILE A 72 -5.06 6.01 -4.65
N GLY A 73 -4.21 6.80 -3.99
CA GLY A 73 -4.48 7.50 -2.74
C GLY A 73 -4.63 6.53 -1.57
N ILE A 74 -5.82 5.92 -1.45
CA ILE A 74 -6.12 4.89 -0.46
C ILE A 74 -6.35 3.56 -1.19
N PHE A 75 -5.67 2.54 -0.69
CA PHE A 75 -5.82 1.15 -1.05
C PHE A 75 -7.07 0.67 -0.31
N VAL A 76 -8.13 0.27 -1.03
CA VAL A 76 -9.42 -0.07 -0.41
C VAL A 76 -9.74 -1.54 -0.67
N ASN A 77 -9.96 -2.31 0.40
CA ASN A 77 -10.29 -3.73 0.32
C ASN A 77 -9.30 -4.53 -0.54
N TRP A 78 -8.00 -4.30 -0.33
CA TRP A 78 -6.94 -5.09 -0.95
C TRP A 78 -6.81 -6.43 -0.25
N LYS A 79 -6.47 -7.48 -1.00
CA LYS A 79 -6.34 -8.83 -0.47
C LYS A 79 -4.87 -9.17 -0.23
N GLY A 80 -4.57 -9.72 0.95
CA GLY A 80 -3.25 -10.23 1.29
C GLY A 80 -3.29 -11.25 2.42
N GLU A 81 -2.12 -11.70 2.85
CA GLU A 81 -1.91 -12.57 4.00
C GLU A 81 -1.18 -11.79 5.08
N ILE A 82 -1.76 -11.72 6.29
CA ILE A 82 -1.12 -11.07 7.44
C ILE A 82 -0.18 -12.04 8.14
N LYS A 83 0.97 -11.55 8.62
CA LYS A 83 1.92 -12.36 9.39
C LYS A 83 2.71 -11.50 10.37
N ASP A 84 3.43 -12.19 11.26
CA ASP A 84 4.35 -11.60 12.24
C ASP A 84 3.66 -10.58 13.17
N ILE A 85 2.41 -10.84 13.58
CA ILE A 85 1.67 -9.96 14.48
C ILE A 85 2.34 -9.95 15.85
N LYS A 86 2.89 -8.80 16.23
CA LYS A 86 3.57 -8.57 17.51
C LYS A 86 2.95 -7.41 18.23
N THR A 87 3.01 -7.44 19.56
CA THR A 87 2.55 -6.35 20.42
C THR A 87 3.66 -6.00 21.41
N ASN A 88 3.94 -4.70 21.54
CA ASN A 88 4.91 -4.14 22.47
C ASN A 88 4.25 -3.00 23.25
N GLU A 89 4.60 -2.83 24.52
CA GLU A 89 4.20 -1.63 25.28
C GLU A 89 5.32 -0.59 25.18
N VAL A 90 4.97 0.64 24.82
CA VAL A 90 5.88 1.77 24.58
C VAL A 90 5.33 3.01 25.28
N GLY A 91 5.77 3.23 26.52
CA GLY A 91 5.23 4.31 27.36
C GLY A 91 3.74 4.11 27.61
N ASP A 92 2.93 5.13 27.29
CA ASP A 92 1.46 5.09 27.42
C ASP A 92 0.74 4.47 26.20
N PHE A 93 1.50 3.85 25.28
CA PHE A 93 0.98 3.27 24.05
C PHE A 93 1.24 1.77 23.99
N THR A 94 0.25 1.04 23.50
CA THR A 94 0.41 -0.31 22.98
C THR A 94 0.70 -0.19 21.47
N GLN A 95 1.85 -0.69 21.05
CA GLN A 95 2.26 -0.76 19.65
C GLN A 95 1.99 -2.16 19.11
N ILE A 96 1.32 -2.24 17.96
CA ILE A 96 1.17 -3.47 17.18
C ILE A 96 1.99 -3.34 15.90
N THR A 97 2.82 -4.33 15.62
CA THR A 97 3.54 -4.44 14.35
C THR A 97 3.16 -5.75 13.65
N PHE A 98 3.07 -5.70 12.32
CA PHE A 98 2.77 -6.86 11.48
C PHE A 98 3.11 -6.56 10.02
N SER A 99 3.14 -7.60 9.18
CA SER A 99 3.28 -7.45 7.73
C SER A 99 2.04 -8.00 7.03
N ILE A 100 1.62 -7.36 5.92
CA ILE A 100 0.64 -7.92 5.00
C ILE A 100 1.31 -8.16 3.66
N ASN A 101 1.29 -9.41 3.20
CA ASN A 101 2.05 -9.86 2.06
C ASN A 101 1.14 -10.48 1.02
N TYR A 102 1.47 -10.31 -0.26
CA TYR A 102 0.79 -11.02 -1.32
C TYR A 102 1.71 -11.22 -2.52
N LYS A 103 1.39 -12.24 -3.34
CA LYS A 103 2.21 -12.67 -4.46
C LYS A 103 1.53 -12.34 -5.79
N PRO A 104 1.88 -11.20 -6.43
CA PRO A 104 1.41 -10.94 -7.80
C PRO A 104 1.91 -12.02 -8.77
N GLU A 105 3.11 -12.57 -8.54
CA GLU A 105 3.80 -13.57 -9.36
C GLU A 105 4.42 -14.70 -8.50
N GLN A 106 4.74 -15.85 -9.09
CA GLN A 106 5.12 -17.08 -8.37
C GLN A 106 6.35 -16.94 -7.44
N TYR A 107 7.24 -15.98 -7.70
CA TYR A 107 8.50 -15.81 -6.96
C TYR A 107 8.71 -14.40 -6.41
N ARG A 108 7.70 -13.54 -6.51
CA ARG A 108 7.80 -12.14 -6.08
C ARG A 108 6.67 -11.83 -5.13
N GLU A 109 7.05 -11.28 -3.99
CA GLU A 109 6.15 -10.91 -2.91
C GLU A 109 6.19 -9.39 -2.76
N VAL A 110 5.01 -8.79 -2.72
CA VAL A 110 4.80 -7.43 -2.21
C VAL A 110 4.53 -7.54 -0.72
N SER A 111 5.16 -6.67 0.06
CA SER A 111 5.07 -6.68 1.51
C SER A 111 4.76 -5.27 2.01
N PHE A 112 3.77 -5.18 2.90
CA PHE A 112 3.39 -3.95 3.57
C PHE A 112 3.70 -4.10 5.06
N PHE A 113 4.73 -3.40 5.54
CA PHE A 113 5.05 -3.36 6.95
C PHE A 113 4.21 -2.29 7.65
N CYS A 114 3.47 -2.71 8.67
CA CYS A 114 2.53 -1.87 9.39
C CYS A 114 2.98 -1.70 10.84
N THR A 115 2.91 -0.45 11.31
CA THR A 115 3.03 -0.11 12.74
C THR A 115 1.78 0.66 13.15
N TYR A 116 1.05 0.13 14.14
CA TYR A 116 -0.13 0.77 14.69
C TYR A 116 0.06 1.06 16.17
N ASN A 117 0.04 2.34 16.54
CA ASN A 117 0.15 2.78 17.92
C ASN A 117 -1.24 3.17 18.45
N ILE A 118 -1.59 2.67 19.63
CA ILE A 118 -2.82 3.03 20.33
C ILE A 118 -2.51 3.34 21.79
N LYS A 119 -3.15 4.36 22.36
CA LYS A 119 -3.05 4.61 23.80
C LYS A 119 -3.55 3.39 24.57
N THR A 120 -2.76 2.89 25.52
CA THR A 120 -3.05 1.66 26.27
C THR A 120 -4.42 1.74 26.97
N GLU A 121 -4.81 2.91 27.47
CA GLU A 121 -6.12 3.16 28.11
C GLU A 121 -7.32 3.02 27.16
N LYS A 122 -7.11 3.11 25.84
CA LYS A 122 -8.16 3.07 24.82
C LYS A 122 -8.26 1.75 24.06
N LYS A 123 -7.34 0.80 24.30
CA LYS A 123 -7.21 -0.43 23.51
C LYS A 123 -8.53 -1.20 23.36
N ASP A 124 -9.27 -1.36 24.46
CA ASP A 124 -10.49 -2.18 24.49
C ASP A 124 -11.64 -1.51 23.71
N SER A 125 -11.58 -0.19 23.53
CA SER A 125 -12.57 0.59 22.78
C SER A 125 -12.23 0.78 21.31
N ASP A 126 -11.01 0.45 20.88
CA ASP A 126 -10.57 0.70 19.51
C ASP A 126 -10.95 -0.43 18.56
N SER A 127 -11.55 -0.02 17.44
CA SER A 127 -12.09 -0.96 16.44
C SER A 127 -11.01 -1.71 15.68
N LEU A 128 -9.88 -1.07 15.38
CA LEU A 128 -8.80 -1.68 14.60
C LEU A 128 -7.99 -2.63 15.47
N TYR A 129 -7.68 -2.23 16.71
CA TYR A 129 -7.05 -3.08 17.72
C TYR A 129 -7.88 -4.36 17.92
N ASN A 130 -9.18 -4.23 18.16
CA ASN A 130 -10.05 -5.39 18.39
C ASN A 130 -10.18 -6.30 17.15
N LYS A 131 -10.14 -5.74 15.94
CA LYS A 131 -10.08 -6.53 14.69
C LYS A 131 -8.76 -7.30 14.60
N LEU A 132 -7.62 -6.63 14.78
CA LEU A 132 -6.29 -7.25 14.74
C LEU A 132 -6.12 -8.35 15.78
N LYS A 133 -6.60 -8.12 17.01
CA LYS A 133 -6.59 -9.10 18.11
C LYS A 133 -7.30 -10.42 17.76
N GLY A 134 -8.32 -10.36 16.90
CA GLY A 134 -9.08 -11.53 16.48
C GLY A 134 -8.51 -12.24 15.24
N ILE A 135 -7.44 -11.71 14.63
CA ILE A 135 -6.84 -12.27 13.42
C ILE A 135 -5.62 -13.11 13.81
N SER A 136 -5.56 -14.34 13.30
CA SER A 136 -4.39 -15.21 13.48
C SER A 136 -3.32 -14.90 12.44
N ASP A 137 -2.05 -15.16 12.78
CA ASP A 137 -0.97 -15.15 11.79
C ASP A 137 -1.30 -16.08 10.60
N TYR A 138 -0.82 -15.68 9.42
CA TYR A 138 -1.04 -16.32 8.12
C TYR A 138 -2.51 -16.35 7.65
N SER A 139 -3.38 -15.53 8.25
CA SER A 139 -4.76 -15.39 7.77
C SER A 139 -4.82 -14.58 6.48
N THR A 140 -5.71 -14.97 5.56
CA THR A 140 -6.11 -14.09 4.46
C THR A 140 -6.94 -12.94 5.02
N VAL A 141 -6.54 -11.71 4.70
CA VAL A 141 -7.17 -10.47 5.14
C VAL A 141 -7.52 -9.58 3.95
N TYR A 142 -8.52 -8.74 4.17
CA TYR A 142 -8.89 -7.64 3.30
C TYR A 142 -8.65 -6.34 4.07
N PHE A 143 -7.87 -5.45 3.50
CA PHE A 143 -7.35 -4.30 4.22
C PHE A 143 -7.49 -2.99 3.44
N ASP A 144 -7.50 -1.91 4.20
CA ASP A 144 -7.43 -0.55 3.72
C ASP A 144 -6.18 0.12 4.23
N GLY A 145 -5.60 1.02 3.43
CA GLY A 145 -4.55 1.88 3.94
C GLY A 145 -3.86 2.67 2.85
N PHE A 146 -2.68 3.19 3.15
CA PHE A 146 -1.86 3.89 2.19
C PHE A 146 -0.38 3.74 2.51
N ILE A 147 0.44 3.79 1.47
CA ILE A 147 1.90 3.74 1.61
C ILE A 147 2.38 5.06 2.18
N LYS A 148 3.29 4.99 3.15
CA LYS A 148 3.90 6.15 3.79
C LYS A 148 4.72 6.97 2.80
N ARG A 149 4.65 8.28 2.95
CA ARG A 149 5.46 9.27 2.23
C ARG A 149 6.52 9.82 3.16
N LYS A 150 7.69 10.07 2.59
CA LYS A 150 8.75 10.80 3.24
C LYS A 150 8.53 12.31 3.20
N ASN A 151 9.23 13.05 4.04
CA ASN A 151 9.26 14.52 4.06
C ASN A 151 9.83 15.11 2.76
N ASP A 152 10.51 14.33 1.91
CA ASP A 152 10.92 14.72 0.55
C ASP A 152 9.97 14.24 -0.56
N ASP A 153 8.76 13.79 -0.19
CA ASP A 153 7.72 13.23 -1.08
C ASP A 153 8.06 11.85 -1.68
N LYS A 154 9.24 11.28 -1.39
CA LYS A 154 9.55 9.92 -1.84
C LYS A 154 8.68 8.89 -1.12
N ILE A 155 8.55 7.72 -1.72
CA ILE A 155 7.86 6.60 -1.12
C ILE A 155 8.76 5.99 -0.03
N SER A 156 8.17 5.66 1.12
CA SER A 156 8.89 4.96 2.17
C SER A 156 8.82 3.45 1.95
N TYR A 157 9.92 2.88 1.47
CA TYR A 157 10.11 1.45 1.31
C TYR A 157 11.57 1.08 1.56
N ASP A 158 11.82 -0.20 1.79
CA ASP A 158 13.15 -0.80 1.83
C ASP A 158 13.22 -2.01 0.89
N TYR A 159 14.37 -2.19 0.24
CA TYR A 159 14.67 -3.46 -0.43
C TYR A 159 15.23 -4.40 0.63
N GLY A 160 14.57 -5.54 0.85
CA GLY A 160 15.12 -6.57 1.73
C GLY A 160 16.52 -7.02 1.28
N GLU A 161 17.19 -7.85 2.08
CA GLU A 161 18.57 -8.30 1.85
C GLU A 161 18.83 -8.92 0.45
N MET A 162 17.78 -9.38 -0.24
CA MET A 162 17.84 -9.82 -1.63
C MET A 162 16.95 -8.93 -2.52
N HIS A 163 17.55 -8.26 -3.50
CA HIS A 163 16.86 -7.48 -4.56
C HIS A 163 16.02 -8.34 -5.54
N THR A 164 15.67 -9.57 -5.16
CA THR A 164 14.86 -10.48 -5.98
C THR A 164 13.37 -10.39 -5.66
N THR A 165 13.00 -9.70 -4.58
CA THR A 165 11.60 -9.43 -4.20
C THR A 165 11.22 -7.98 -4.50
N TYR A 166 9.91 -7.70 -4.55
CA TYR A 166 9.46 -6.30 -4.59
C TYR A 166 9.80 -5.58 -3.27
N PRO A 167 9.80 -4.24 -3.27
CA PRO A 167 10.06 -3.48 -2.06
C PRO A 167 9.13 -3.83 -0.90
N ASN A 168 9.66 -3.74 0.32
CA ASN A 168 8.89 -3.74 1.55
C ASN A 168 8.41 -2.32 1.83
N TYR A 169 7.13 -2.04 1.58
CA TYR A 169 6.54 -0.73 1.74
C TYR A 169 6.16 -0.48 3.20
N GLN A 170 6.52 0.69 3.73
CA GLN A 170 6.00 1.16 5.01
C GLN A 170 4.55 1.61 4.80
N PHE A 171 3.63 1.12 5.64
CA PHE A 171 2.20 1.22 5.36
C PHE A 171 1.37 1.66 6.57
N ASN A 172 0.42 2.55 6.34
CA ASN A 172 -0.56 2.99 7.32
C ASN A 172 -1.86 2.22 7.17
N ILE A 173 -2.14 1.34 8.13
CA ILE A 173 -3.33 0.49 8.14
C ILE A 173 -4.57 1.27 8.62
N LEU A 174 -5.60 1.37 7.79
CA LEU A 174 -6.83 2.08 8.13
C LEU A 174 -7.95 1.16 8.57
N ASP A 175 -8.09 0.01 7.94
CA ASP A 175 -9.04 -1.02 8.33
C ASP A 175 -8.56 -2.40 7.88
N ILE A 176 -9.04 -3.45 8.56
CA ILE A 176 -8.68 -4.83 8.24
C ILE A 176 -9.79 -5.80 8.65
N GLY A 177 -9.96 -6.89 7.91
CA GLY A 177 -10.89 -7.96 8.29
C GLY A 177 -10.68 -9.24 7.50
N LEU A 178 -11.34 -10.31 7.94
CA LEU A 178 -11.26 -11.64 7.30
C LEU A 178 -12.22 -11.79 6.11
N THR A 179 -13.14 -10.84 5.92
CA THR A 179 -14.18 -10.90 4.89
C THR A 179 -14.00 -9.76 3.88
N SER A 180 -14.09 -10.10 2.60
CA SER A 180 -14.10 -9.12 1.52
C SER A 180 -15.33 -8.20 1.62
N ARG A 181 -15.14 -6.94 1.27
CA ARG A 181 -16.22 -5.96 1.12
C ARG A 181 -16.12 -5.24 -0.22
N LYS A 182 -17.00 -4.26 -0.46
CA LYS A 182 -16.88 -3.40 -1.63
C LYS A 182 -15.61 -2.56 -1.54
N ASP A 183 -14.89 -2.45 -2.65
CA ASP A 183 -13.65 -1.70 -2.85
C ASP A 183 -13.89 -0.18 -3.05
N ASN A 184 -15.04 0.33 -2.60
CA ASN A 184 -15.39 1.73 -2.72
C ASN A 184 -15.66 2.38 -1.36
N LEU A 185 -15.14 3.59 -1.22
CA LEU A 185 -15.51 4.53 -0.16
C LEU A 185 -16.69 5.38 -0.61
N SER A 186 -17.51 5.82 0.35
CA SER A 186 -18.61 6.74 0.07
C SER A 186 -18.08 8.07 -0.49
N THR A 187 -18.90 8.77 -1.28
CA THR A 187 -18.51 10.09 -1.82
C THR A 187 -18.17 11.10 -0.72
N PRO A 188 -18.93 11.21 0.40
CA PRO A 188 -18.55 12.07 1.52
C PRO A 188 -17.18 11.72 2.10
N LEU A 189 -16.89 10.43 2.32
CA LEU A 189 -15.61 9.98 2.86
C LEU A 189 -14.46 10.28 1.89
N LYS A 190 -14.60 9.98 0.59
CA LYS A 190 -13.59 10.31 -0.44
C LYS A 190 -13.23 11.80 -0.45
N ASN A 191 -14.24 12.66 -0.34
CA ASN A 191 -14.03 14.10 -0.29
C ASN A 191 -13.28 14.53 0.99
N ALA A 192 -13.68 13.99 2.15
CA ALA A 192 -13.00 14.27 3.41
C ALA A 192 -11.51 13.85 3.38
N ILE A 193 -11.23 12.65 2.85
CA ILE A 193 -9.87 12.14 2.69
C ILE A 193 -9.05 13.04 1.76
N THR A 194 -9.63 13.45 0.62
CA THR A 194 -8.96 14.37 -0.31
C THR A 194 -8.59 15.69 0.37
N ILE A 195 -9.46 16.20 1.26
CA ILE A 195 -9.16 17.39 2.06
C ILE A 195 -8.06 17.11 3.08
N ASP A 196 -8.09 15.96 3.79
CA ASP A 196 -7.05 15.57 4.75
C ASP A 196 -5.66 15.58 4.09
N PHE A 197 -5.51 14.97 2.90
CA PHE A 197 -4.26 15.00 2.11
C PHE A 197 -3.87 16.41 1.63
N LYS A 198 -4.83 17.25 1.25
CA LYS A 198 -4.53 18.65 0.85
C LYS A 198 -4.04 19.48 2.04
N ILE A 199 -4.62 19.30 3.21
CA ILE A 199 -4.22 20.01 4.43
C ILE A 199 -2.79 19.65 4.81
N ILE A 200 -2.43 18.37 4.84
CA ILE A 200 -1.06 17.96 5.21
C ILE A 200 -0.03 18.48 4.19
N ASN A 201 -0.36 18.50 2.90
CA ASN A 201 0.52 19.07 1.87
C ASN A 201 0.71 20.58 2.06
N LEU A 202 -0.36 21.33 2.36
CA LEU A 202 -0.26 22.76 2.69
C LEU A 202 0.59 22.99 3.96
N MET A 203 0.44 22.13 4.96
CA MET A 203 1.22 22.19 6.20
C MET A 203 2.71 21.99 5.93
N LYS A 204 3.05 20.99 5.10
CA LYS A 204 4.41 20.71 4.64
C LYS A 204 5.01 21.88 3.86
N GLN A 205 4.26 22.46 2.92
CA GLN A 205 4.73 23.62 2.15
C GLN A 205 5.01 24.85 3.03
N ASN A 206 4.17 25.10 4.04
CA ASN A 206 4.40 26.17 5.00
C ASN A 206 5.64 25.90 5.87
N TYR A 207 5.78 24.67 6.38
CA TYR A 207 6.96 24.26 7.15
C TYR A 207 8.26 24.48 6.36
N LEU A 208 8.27 24.08 5.08
CA LEU A 208 9.38 24.27 4.15
C LEU A 208 9.52 25.70 3.61
N LYS A 209 8.72 26.67 4.10
CA LYS A 209 8.72 28.08 3.67
C LYS A 209 8.50 28.30 2.17
N LYS A 210 7.82 27.34 1.50
CA LYS A 210 7.39 27.46 0.10
C LYS A 210 6.14 28.34 -0.04
N ILE A 211 5.33 28.42 1.01
CA ILE A 211 4.19 29.34 1.14
C ILE A 211 4.27 30.07 2.49
N SER A 212 3.65 31.25 2.58
CA SER A 212 3.54 32.00 3.82
C SER A 212 2.46 31.44 4.76
N ASP A 213 2.53 31.81 6.05
CA ASP A 213 1.47 31.51 7.03
C ASP A 213 0.11 32.07 6.63
N ARG A 214 0.09 33.19 5.89
CA ARG A 214 -1.13 33.80 5.38
C ARG A 214 -1.74 32.92 4.29
N GLU A 215 -0.95 32.54 3.29
CA GLU A 215 -1.40 31.65 2.20
C GLU A 215 -1.86 30.29 2.76
N TYR A 216 -1.14 29.73 3.73
CA TYR A 216 -1.55 28.51 4.42
C TYR A 216 -2.94 28.67 5.05
N LYS A 217 -3.17 29.73 5.83
CA LYS A 217 -4.46 30.00 6.49
C LYS A 217 -5.60 30.26 5.49
N GLU A 218 -5.32 30.95 4.40
CA GLU A 218 -6.30 31.24 3.34
C GLU A 218 -6.68 29.96 2.59
N ASN A 219 -5.68 29.19 2.13
CA ASN A 219 -5.89 27.95 1.37
C ASN A 219 -6.58 26.86 2.21
N THR A 220 -6.20 26.70 3.49
CA THR A 220 -6.86 25.73 4.38
C THR A 220 -8.32 26.06 4.65
N LYS A 221 -8.66 27.36 4.81
CA LYS A 221 -10.07 27.79 4.96
C LYS A 221 -10.91 27.46 3.72
N MET A 222 -10.36 27.60 2.52
CA MET A 222 -11.06 27.29 1.27
C MET A 222 -11.40 25.81 1.10
N LEU A 223 -10.76 24.91 1.84
CA LEU A 223 -11.03 23.47 1.77
C LEU A 223 -12.34 23.06 2.48
N ASN A 224 -12.98 23.95 3.25
CA ASN A 224 -14.25 23.68 3.93
C ASN A 224 -14.25 22.39 4.78
N PHE A 225 -13.15 22.16 5.51
CA PHE A 225 -12.92 20.93 6.29
C PHE A 225 -14.09 20.58 7.22
N ASP A 226 -14.56 21.52 8.03
CA ASP A 226 -15.65 21.28 9.00
C ASP A 226 -16.93 20.82 8.31
N GLN A 227 -17.26 21.41 7.15
CA GLN A 227 -18.43 21.02 6.37
C GLN A 227 -18.28 19.63 5.76
N ALA A 228 -17.07 19.26 5.33
CA ALA A 228 -16.81 17.92 4.83
C ALA A 228 -16.92 16.87 5.94
N GLN A 229 -16.37 17.14 7.13
CA GLN A 229 -16.45 16.26 8.30
C GLN A 229 -17.88 16.12 8.84
N ALA A 230 -18.70 17.17 8.76
CA ALA A 230 -20.10 17.13 9.20
C ALA A 230 -20.97 16.14 8.40
N LYS A 231 -20.60 15.84 7.15
CA LYS A 231 -21.33 14.89 6.27
C LYS A 231 -21.00 13.42 6.53
N LEU A 232 -19.98 13.14 7.35
CA LEU A 232 -19.53 11.79 7.65
C LEU A 232 -20.40 11.13 8.73
N THR A 233 -20.67 9.83 8.56
CA THR A 233 -21.19 8.98 9.63
C THR A 233 -20.17 8.85 10.77
N ALA A 234 -20.60 8.35 11.94
CA ALA A 234 -19.69 8.15 13.07
C ALA A 234 -18.49 7.24 12.73
N ALA A 235 -18.73 6.15 12.00
CA ALA A 235 -17.67 5.23 11.57
C ALA A 235 -16.70 5.90 10.58
N GLU A 236 -17.22 6.68 9.63
CA GLU A 236 -16.39 7.42 8.66
C GLU A 236 -15.56 8.53 9.33
N LYS A 237 -16.08 9.17 10.39
CA LYS A 237 -15.32 10.13 11.19
C LYS A 237 -14.13 9.47 11.87
N VAL A 238 -14.30 8.28 12.44
CA VAL A 238 -13.19 7.52 13.05
C VAL A 238 -12.16 7.14 11.98
N TYR A 239 -12.62 6.66 10.81
CA TYR A 239 -11.74 6.32 9.68
C TYR A 239 -10.94 7.54 9.19
N SER A 240 -11.59 8.68 8.93
CA SER A 240 -10.94 9.93 8.51
C SER A 240 -10.03 10.51 9.60
N GLN A 241 -10.39 10.38 10.88
CA GLN A 241 -9.52 10.78 11.99
C GLN A 241 -8.23 9.96 12.03
N ARG A 242 -8.30 8.64 11.79
CA ARG A 242 -7.13 7.77 11.73
C ARG A 242 -6.19 8.16 10.58
N ILE A 243 -6.74 8.51 9.41
CA ILE A 243 -5.95 9.06 8.29
C ILE A 243 -5.19 10.31 8.74
N ARG A 244 -5.88 11.28 9.35
CA ARG A 244 -5.21 12.51 9.81
C ARG A 244 -4.10 12.25 10.82
N GLN A 245 -4.33 11.33 11.76
CA GLN A 245 -3.31 10.95 12.73
C GLN A 245 -2.07 10.42 12.03
N TYR A 246 -2.23 9.47 11.11
CA TYR A 246 -1.10 8.95 10.34
C TYR A 246 -0.40 10.00 9.48
N LEU A 247 -1.15 10.87 8.81
CA LEU A 247 -0.54 11.93 7.99
C LEU A 247 0.28 12.92 8.83
N VAL A 248 -0.17 13.23 10.04
CA VAL A 248 0.59 14.07 10.98
C VAL A 248 1.79 13.30 11.52
N ASP A 249 1.63 12.05 11.91
CA ASP A 249 2.71 11.22 12.44
C ASP A 249 3.82 11.02 11.40
N ASP A 250 3.48 10.76 10.15
CA ASP A 250 4.44 10.62 9.06
C ASP A 250 5.19 11.94 8.79
N PHE A 251 4.51 13.09 8.91
CA PHE A 251 5.16 14.40 8.80
C PHE A 251 6.12 14.69 9.97
N MET A 252 5.78 14.26 11.19
CA MET A 252 6.52 14.58 12.41
C MET A 252 7.70 13.64 12.72
N ASN A 253 7.69 12.41 12.20
CA ASN A 253 8.66 11.36 12.56
C ASN A 253 9.77 11.13 11.51
N GLU A 254 10.05 12.13 10.66
CA GLU A 254 11.21 12.19 9.75
C GLU A 254 11.97 13.51 9.89
#